data_AF-A0AAJ6AKU1-F1
#
_entry.id   AF-A0AAJ6AKU1-F1
#
_cell.length_a   1.000
_cell.length_b   1.000
_cell.length_c   1.000
_cell.angle_alpha   90.00
_cell.angle_beta   90.00
_cell.angle_gamma   90.00
#
_symmetry.space_group_name_H-M   'P 1'
#
loop_
_entity.id
_entity.type
_entity.pdbx_description
1 polymer ?
#
loop_
_entity_poly.entity_id
_entity_poly.type
_entity_poly.pdbx_seq_one_letter_code
_entity_poly.pdbx_strand_id
1 'polypeptide(L)'
;MIGRQGKMIRLPGRIREAWDRSRAARRTDATTGTETGAGERARSRNLFEATAAYVSAGVDDDRDRMDEAADRVSPEALSFGVNELACRAVIALARERDESPRDVVRALLGLPAA
;
A
#
# COMPACT_ATOMS: atom_id res chain seq x y z
N MET A 1 15.38 35.55 20.29
CA MET A 1 14.38 35.37 19.20
C MET A 1 14.57 33.98 18.62
N ILE A 2 13.60 33.08 18.79
CA ILE A 2 13.72 31.66 18.43
C ILE A 2 12.99 31.45 17.10
N GLY A 3 13.73 31.24 16.02
CA GLY A 3 13.20 30.83 14.72
C GLY A 3 13.43 29.32 14.51
N ARG A 4 12.39 28.52 14.74
CA ARG A 4 12.37 27.07 14.47
C ARG A 4 12.51 26.82 12.97
N GLN A 5 13.67 26.30 12.56
CA GLN A 5 13.86 25.75 11.23
C GLN A 5 13.07 24.44 11.10
N GLY A 6 12.10 24.42 10.19
CA GLY A 6 11.33 23.22 9.84
C GLY A 6 12.24 22.19 9.19
N LYS A 7 12.47 21.08 9.88
CA LYS A 7 13.26 19.96 9.38
C LYS A 7 12.46 19.26 8.27
N MET A 8 12.82 19.49 7.02
CA MET A 8 12.29 18.76 5.87
C MET A 8 12.54 17.26 6.08
N ILE A 9 11.47 16.49 6.27
CA ILE A 9 11.58 15.03 6.40
C ILE A 9 11.77 14.46 5.00
N ARG A 10 13.03 14.33 4.57
CA ARG A 10 13.42 13.42 3.49
C ARG A 10 13.42 12.00 4.08
N LEU A 11 12.44 11.17 3.73
CA LEU A 11 12.50 9.72 4.01
C LEU A 11 11.83 8.91 2.89
N PRO A 12 12.58 8.51 1.83
CA PRO A 12 12.11 7.46 0.92
C PRO A 12 12.76 6.09 1.16
N GLY A 13 13.64 5.91 2.16
CA GLY A 13 14.43 4.67 2.30
C GLY A 13 13.80 3.53 3.10
N ARG A 14 13.12 3.82 4.22
CA ARG A 14 12.74 2.78 5.22
C ARG A 14 11.38 2.13 5.01
N ILE A 15 10.50 2.78 4.26
CA ILE A 15 9.15 2.25 3.96
C ILE A 15 9.26 0.97 3.11
N ARG A 16 10.29 0.88 2.25
CA ARG A 16 10.54 -0.27 1.39
C ARG A 16 10.96 -1.52 2.18
N GLU A 17 11.88 -1.39 3.14
CA GLU A 17 12.33 -2.54 3.97
C GLU A 17 11.23 -3.08 4.89
N ALA A 18 10.39 -2.20 5.47
CA ALA A 18 9.26 -2.61 6.29
C ALA A 18 8.17 -3.32 5.47
N TRP A 19 7.96 -2.87 4.22
CA TRP A 19 7.09 -3.52 3.25
C TRP A 19 7.65 -4.89 2.84
N ASP A 20 8.94 -4.99 2.52
CA ASP A 20 9.59 -6.24 2.14
C ASP A 20 9.50 -7.30 3.25
N ARG A 21 9.68 -6.89 4.52
CA ARG A 21 9.53 -7.77 5.70
C ARG A 21 8.09 -8.28 5.87
N SER A 22 7.11 -7.40 5.73
CA SER A 22 5.69 -7.76 5.81
C SER A 22 5.23 -8.64 4.64
N ARG A 23 5.84 -8.49 3.46
CA ARG A 23 5.59 -9.33 2.28
C ARG A 23 6.26 -10.69 2.38
N ALA A 24 7.46 -10.77 2.97
CA ALA A 24 8.17 -12.02 3.22
C ALA A 24 7.39 -12.89 4.23
N ALA A 25 6.90 -12.29 5.32
CA ALA A 25 6.09 -12.99 6.33
C ALA A 25 4.77 -13.57 5.79
N ARG A 26 4.18 -12.94 4.77
CA ARG A 26 2.95 -13.45 4.12
C ARG A 26 3.22 -14.50 3.04
N ARG A 27 4.41 -14.50 2.42
CA ARG A 27 4.79 -15.51 1.42
C ARG A 27 5.02 -16.87 2.05
N THR A 28 5.60 -16.91 3.26
CA THR A 28 5.82 -18.18 3.97
C THR A 28 4.51 -18.90 4.32
N ASP A 29 3.42 -18.16 4.58
CA ASP A 29 2.08 -18.73 4.79
C ASP A 29 1.45 -19.25 3.49
N ALA A 30 1.69 -18.57 2.36
CA ALA A 30 1.10 -18.90 1.07
C ALA A 30 1.78 -20.09 0.35
N THR A 31 3.06 -20.38 0.65
CA THR A 31 3.81 -21.49 0.02
C THR A 31 3.36 -22.90 0.42
N THR A 32 2.37 -23.03 1.31
CA THR A 32 1.80 -24.31 1.71
C THR A 32 0.51 -24.67 0.97
N GLY A 33 0.08 -23.87 -0.02
CA GLY A 33 -1.14 -24.09 -0.76
C GLY A 33 -0.98 -24.01 -2.27
N THR A 34 -1.25 -25.15 -2.91
CA THR A 34 -1.68 -25.35 -4.31
C THR A 34 -0.61 -25.62 -5.37
N GLU A 35 -0.36 -26.91 -5.57
CA GLU A 35 0.18 -27.48 -6.81
C GLU A 35 -0.92 -27.61 -7.88
N THR A 36 -0.53 -27.36 -9.13
CA THR A 36 -1.07 -27.89 -10.41
C THR A 36 -2.47 -27.48 -10.91
N GLY A 37 -2.48 -26.81 -12.08
CA GLY A 37 -3.40 -27.14 -13.18
C GLY A 37 -4.72 -26.37 -13.31
N ALA A 38 -4.69 -25.07 -13.65
CA ALA A 38 -5.87 -24.37 -14.18
C ALA A 38 -5.47 -23.25 -15.16
N GLY A 39 -5.27 -23.64 -16.41
CA GLY A 39 -4.93 -22.73 -17.50
C GLY A 39 -5.98 -21.63 -17.74
N GLU A 40 -5.49 -20.39 -17.76
CA GLU A 40 -5.95 -19.23 -18.54
C GLU A 40 -7.35 -18.63 -18.40
N ARG A 41 -8.40 -19.33 -17.91
CA ARG A 41 -9.75 -18.74 -17.80
C ARG A 41 -10.25 -18.47 -16.38
N ALA A 42 -9.47 -18.85 -15.37
CA ALA A 42 -9.80 -18.69 -13.95
C ALA A 42 -8.77 -17.85 -13.18
N ARG A 43 -8.00 -16.99 -13.86
CA ARG A 43 -7.47 -15.76 -13.24
C ARG A 43 -8.68 -14.88 -12.91
N SER A 44 -9.43 -15.27 -11.89
CA SER A 44 -10.30 -14.36 -11.18
C SER A 44 -9.46 -13.11 -10.92
N ARG A 45 -9.88 -12.01 -11.53
CA ARG A 45 -9.26 -10.68 -11.39
C ARG A 45 -9.28 -10.36 -9.90
N ASN A 46 -8.25 -10.77 -9.17
CA ASN A 46 -8.25 -10.64 -7.73
C ASN A 46 -8.19 -9.14 -7.43
N LEU A 47 -9.22 -8.65 -6.76
CA LEU A 47 -9.35 -7.23 -6.49
C LEU A 47 -8.09 -6.66 -5.80
N PHE A 48 -7.53 -7.40 -4.86
CA PHE A 48 -6.33 -6.97 -4.14
C PHE A 48 -5.09 -7.01 -5.03
N GLU A 49 -5.01 -7.91 -6.00
CA GLU A 49 -3.93 -7.92 -7.00
C GLU A 49 -4.03 -6.72 -7.95
N ALA A 50 -5.23 -6.42 -8.46
CA ALA A 50 -5.47 -5.23 -9.27
C ALA A 50 -5.16 -3.94 -8.49
N THR A 51 -5.61 -3.86 -7.24
CA THR A 51 -5.31 -2.74 -6.32
C THR A 51 -3.80 -2.59 -6.10
N ALA A 52 -3.09 -3.70 -5.84
CA ALA A 52 -1.66 -3.67 -5.62
C ALA A 52 -0.91 -3.19 -6.87
N ALA A 53 -1.30 -3.65 -8.06
CA ALA A 53 -0.74 -3.19 -9.32
C ALA A 53 -1.02 -1.69 -9.55
N TYR A 54 -2.28 -1.25 -9.37
CA TYR A 54 -2.70 0.14 -9.53
C TYR A 54 -1.93 1.09 -8.61
N VAL A 55 -1.86 0.78 -7.31
CA VAL A 55 -1.19 1.66 -6.33
C VAL A 55 0.32 1.67 -6.52
N SER A 56 0.94 0.54 -6.86
CA SER A 56 2.38 0.49 -7.14
C SER A 56 2.71 1.31 -8.40
N ALA A 57 1.92 1.17 -9.46
CA ALA A 57 2.07 1.96 -10.68
C ALA A 57 1.89 3.47 -10.41
N GLY A 58 0.95 3.85 -9.53
CA GLY A 58 0.79 5.25 -9.11
C GLY A 58 1.98 5.80 -8.31
N VAL A 59 2.69 4.96 -7.55
CA VAL A 59 3.95 5.35 -6.89
C VAL A 59 5.08 5.54 -7.90
N ASP A 60 5.09 4.73 -8.96
CA ASP A 60 6.09 4.77 -10.03
C ASP A 60 5.77 5.77 -11.17
N ASP A 61 4.64 6.50 -11.08
CA ASP A 61 4.09 7.40 -12.13
C ASP A 61 3.86 6.70 -13.50
N ASP A 62 3.57 5.40 -13.46
CA ASP A 62 3.34 4.54 -14.63
C ASP A 62 1.84 4.50 -14.98
N ARG A 63 1.39 5.50 -15.74
CA ARG A 63 -0.04 5.67 -16.08
C ARG A 63 -0.60 4.52 -16.91
N ASP A 64 0.18 4.00 -17.86
CA ASP A 64 -0.26 2.89 -18.70
C ASP A 64 -0.55 1.66 -17.85
N ARG A 65 0.33 1.34 -16.88
CA ARG A 65 0.09 0.24 -15.94
C ARG A 65 -1.04 0.50 -14.96
N MET A 66 -1.29 1.76 -14.58
CA MET A 66 -2.47 2.12 -13.78
C MET A 66 -3.76 1.79 -14.55
N ASP A 67 -3.85 2.19 -15.82
CA ASP A 67 -5.03 1.94 -16.66
C ASP A 67 -5.26 0.44 -16.86
N GLU A 68 -4.20 -0.32 -17.17
CA GLU A 68 -4.25 -1.79 -17.27
C GLU A 68 -4.76 -2.48 -15.99
N ALA A 69 -4.45 -1.92 -14.83
CA ALA A 69 -4.88 -2.46 -13.55
C ALA A 69 -6.34 -2.08 -13.24
N ALA A 70 -6.73 -0.85 -13.56
CA ALA A 70 -8.08 -0.34 -13.38
C ALA A 70 -9.09 -1.13 -14.23
N ASP A 71 -8.75 -1.47 -15.48
CA ASP A 71 -9.60 -2.25 -16.39
C ASP A 71 -9.92 -3.67 -15.89
N ARG A 72 -9.16 -4.17 -14.90
CA ARG A 72 -9.35 -5.51 -14.33
C ARG A 72 -10.56 -5.60 -13.41
N VAL A 73 -11.03 -4.50 -12.85
CA VAL A 73 -12.07 -4.49 -11.81
C VAL A 73 -13.05 -3.34 -12.03
N SER A 74 -14.19 -3.34 -11.35
CA SER A 74 -15.05 -2.16 -11.40
C SER A 74 -14.40 -1.00 -10.62
N PRO A 75 -14.72 0.26 -10.96
CA PRO A 75 -14.25 1.42 -10.21
C PRO A 75 -14.57 1.35 -8.71
N GLU A 76 -15.76 0.85 -8.35
CA GLU A 76 -16.19 0.70 -6.95
C GLU A 76 -15.33 -0.32 -6.22
N ALA A 77 -15.01 -1.44 -6.88
CA ALA A 77 -14.15 -2.45 -6.32
C ALA A 77 -12.73 -1.89 -6.12
N LEU A 78 -12.17 -1.19 -7.11
CA LEU A 78 -10.86 -0.54 -6.99
C LEU A 78 -10.82 0.46 -5.83
N SER A 79 -11.84 1.32 -5.70
CA SER A 79 -11.97 2.27 -4.60
C SER A 79 -12.00 1.57 -3.24
N PHE A 80 -12.74 0.46 -3.12
CA PHE A 80 -12.75 -0.35 -1.90
C PHE A 80 -11.36 -0.89 -1.58
N GLY A 81 -10.67 -1.45 -2.59
CA GLY A 81 -9.32 -1.98 -2.43
C GLY A 81 -8.30 -0.94 -1.97
N VAL A 82 -8.31 0.25 -2.58
CA VAL A 82 -7.42 1.36 -2.21
C VAL A 82 -7.69 1.84 -0.79
N ASN A 83 -8.97 1.98 -0.40
CA ASN A 83 -9.34 2.38 0.96
C ASN A 83 -8.88 1.34 2.00
N GLU A 84 -9.08 0.04 1.74
CA GLU A 84 -8.62 -1.02 2.62
C GLU A 84 -7.09 -1.06 2.74
N LEU A 85 -6.38 -0.85 1.63
CA LEU A 85 -4.92 -0.75 1.63
C LEU A 85 -4.45 0.44 2.49
N ALA A 86 -5.09 1.61 2.35
CA ALA A 86 -4.76 2.78 3.14
C ALA A 86 -4.93 2.51 4.65
N CYS A 87 -6.05 1.92 5.07
CA CYS A 87 -6.28 1.54 6.46
C CYS A 87 -5.19 0.59 6.99
N ARG A 88 -4.87 -0.46 6.23
CA ARG A 88 -3.83 -1.43 6.61
C ARG A 88 -2.45 -0.79 6.71
N ALA A 89 -2.09 0.09 5.78
CA ALA A 89 -0.82 0.80 5.77
C ALA A 89 -0.69 1.72 7.00
N VAL A 90 -1.75 2.46 7.32
CA VAL A 90 -1.78 3.34 8.50
C VAL A 90 -1.63 2.53 9.80
N ILE A 91 -2.37 1.44 9.96
CA ILE A 91 -2.28 0.59 11.17
C ILE A 91 -0.88 0.01 11.33
N ALA A 92 -0.28 -0.49 10.24
CA ALA A 92 1.07 -1.02 10.26
C ALA A 92 2.10 0.06 10.64
N LEU A 93 1.98 1.25 10.04
CA LEU A 93 2.90 2.36 10.27
C LEU A 93 2.77 2.95 11.68
N ALA A 94 1.55 3.04 12.21
CA ALA A 94 1.28 3.47 13.59
C ALA A 94 1.96 2.55 14.60
N ARG A 95 1.87 1.23 14.38
CA ARG A 95 2.57 0.24 15.22
C ARG A 95 4.08 0.33 15.11
N GLU A 96 4.61 0.59 13.91
CA GLU A 96 6.05 0.76 13.70
C GLU A 96 6.60 2.01 14.40
N ARG A 97 5.80 3.08 14.47
CA ARG A 97 6.18 4.36 15.06
C ARG A 97 5.81 4.53 16.54
N ASP A 98 5.06 3.58 17.11
CA ASP A 98 4.42 3.71 18.42
C ASP A 98 3.58 5.01 18.53
N GLU A 99 2.91 5.37 17.44
CA GLU A 99 2.07 6.56 17.32
C GLU A 99 0.59 6.18 17.17
N SER A 100 -0.31 7.11 17.46
CA SER A 100 -1.72 6.87 17.17
C SER A 100 -1.98 6.86 15.65
N PRO A 101 -2.91 6.03 15.13
CA PRO A 101 -3.29 6.06 13.71
C PRO A 101 -3.69 7.46 13.23
N ARG A 102 -4.31 8.27 14.10
CA ARG A 102 -4.73 9.63 13.81
C ARG A 102 -3.52 10.53 13.53
N ASP A 103 -2.49 10.46 14.38
CA ASP A 103 -1.29 11.28 14.23
C ASP A 103 -0.52 10.90 12.96
N VAL A 104 -0.42 9.60 12.67
CA VAL A 104 0.20 9.10 11.43
C VAL A 104 -0.50 9.63 10.19
N VAL A 105 -1.83 9.55 10.12
CA VAL A 105 -2.60 10.06 8.96
C VAL A 105 -2.40 11.56 8.79
N ARG A 106 -2.47 12.33 9.89
CA ARG A 106 -2.26 13.78 9.85
C ARG A 106 -0.86 14.12 9.37
N ALA A 107 0.16 13.42 9.85
CA ALA A 107 1.54 13.61 9.43
C ALA A 107 1.74 13.27 7.94
N LEU A 108 1.17 12.16 7.44
CA LEU A 108 1.23 11.79 6.01
C LEU A 108 0.58 12.83 5.10
N LEU A 109 -0.47 13.50 5.58
CA LEU A 109 -1.18 14.56 4.85
C LEU A 109 -0.61 15.97 5.08
N GLY A 110 0.49 16.11 5.83
CA GLY A 110 1.08 17.41 6.15
C GLY A 110 0.22 18.30 7.05
N LEU A 111 -0.72 17.71 7.79
CA LEU A 111 -1.61 18.41 8.71
C LEU A 111 -0.93 18.59 10.09
N PRO A 112 -1.24 19.66 10.82
CA PRO A 112 -0.69 19.88 12.16
C PRO A 112 -1.14 18.78 13.13
N ALA A 113 -0.30 18.45 14.12
CA ALA A 113 -0.66 17.51 15.19
C ALA A 113 -1.91 17.98 15.95
N ALA A 114 -2.71 17.02 16.44
CA ALA A 114 -3.92 17.29 17.20
C ALA A 114 -3.62 17.64 18.66
#